data_AF-A0A067PHI0-F1
#
_entry.id   AF-A0A067PHI0-F1
#
_cell.length_a   1.000
_cell.length_b   1.000
_cell.length_c   1.000
_cell.angle_alpha   90.00
_cell.angle_beta   90.00
_cell.angle_gamma   90.00
#
_symmetry.space_group_name_H-M   'P 1'
#
loop_
_entity.id
_entity.type
_entity.pdbx_description
1 polymer ?
#
loop_
_entity_poly.entity_id
_entity_poly.type
_entity_poly.pdbx_seq_one_letter_code
_entity_poly.pdbx_strand_id
1 'polypeptide(L)'
;MNGTINGTLYPPLPTCWDTNDHCPATMDMLNFLNISSSQASYVQYYCLNPPRDSCEFGYCPNTDVAGLYVRISTYVTNVCLALVILHSPDDVATTFYAQILSVYSLFITTCISIADHSLTRFHGTYALITTGSPLSISLVIYALRSLSGQETRMNEVFEKGKARWWFNRLLVLLMIPFWVGIFIYLSIADKRGSLSQVACDSLGYAQALLIFMLVTPILPFAFSVRWGLIGLIPWVVLLVVWITCIVLRRKEIWIGNGMFPVWRMWRAVCDKYHFVHLVTVVVFPFTYWIVTLEYGAHLQINDGVNSQASFGQVRL
;
A
#
# COMPACT_ATOMS: atom_id res chain seq x y z
N MET A 1 -24.68 26.95 -22.76
CA MET A 1 -24.45 26.63 -24.19
C MET A 1 -23.07 26.00 -24.31
N ASN A 2 -22.91 24.90 -25.05
CA ASN A 2 -21.58 24.32 -25.32
C ASN A 2 -20.76 25.36 -26.11
N GLY A 3 -19.78 25.97 -25.46
CA GLY A 3 -18.86 26.90 -26.12
C GLY A 3 -17.82 26.12 -26.89
N THR A 4 -18.01 25.98 -28.20
CA THR A 4 -16.97 25.43 -29.07
C THR A 4 -16.00 26.54 -29.45
N ILE A 5 -14.77 26.45 -28.95
CA ILE A 5 -13.60 27.12 -29.56
C ILE A 5 -12.80 25.98 -30.20
N ASN A 6 -12.70 25.96 -31.53
CA ASN A 6 -11.96 24.95 -32.31
C ASN A 6 -12.41 23.48 -32.18
N GLY A 7 -13.71 23.22 -32.00
CA GLY A 7 -14.27 21.86 -32.12
C GLY A 7 -13.94 20.90 -30.97
N THR A 8 -13.22 21.35 -29.94
CA THR A 8 -13.09 20.64 -28.66
C THR A 8 -14.28 20.96 -27.76
N LEU A 9 -14.99 19.93 -27.29
CA LEU A 9 -16.07 20.07 -26.32
C LEU A 9 -15.46 20.34 -24.94
N TYR A 10 -15.45 21.61 -24.52
CA TYR A 10 -15.18 21.95 -23.12
C TYR A 10 -16.46 21.72 -22.30
N PRO A 11 -16.36 21.24 -21.05
CA PRO A 11 -17.50 21.23 -20.15
C PRO A 11 -18.06 22.65 -20.00
N PRO A 12 -19.39 22.81 -19.86
CA PRO A 12 -19.99 24.12 -19.68
C PRO A 12 -19.42 24.80 -18.42
N LEU A 13 -19.09 26.08 -18.55
CA LEU A 13 -18.66 26.92 -17.42
C LEU A 13 -19.71 26.83 -16.30
N PRO A 14 -19.32 26.59 -15.04
CA PRO A 14 -20.27 26.58 -13.94
C PRO A 14 -20.93 27.94 -13.77
N THR A 15 -22.19 27.94 -13.33
CA THR A 15 -22.91 29.16 -12.95
C THR A 15 -22.28 29.73 -11.68
N CYS A 16 -22.15 31.06 -11.62
CA CYS A 16 -21.59 31.74 -10.46
C CYS A 16 -22.48 31.52 -9.22
N TRP A 17 -21.87 31.34 -8.05
CA TRP A 17 -22.58 30.99 -6.79
C TRP A 17 -23.67 31.99 -6.38
N ASP A 18 -23.64 33.22 -6.92
CA ASP A 18 -24.53 34.32 -6.52
C ASP A 18 -25.34 34.92 -7.69
N THR A 19 -25.15 34.43 -8.92
CA THR A 19 -25.87 34.93 -10.10
C THR A 19 -26.16 33.81 -11.09
N ASN A 20 -27.35 33.84 -11.72
CA ASN A 20 -27.67 32.98 -12.88
C ASN A 20 -26.85 33.34 -14.13
N ASP A 21 -25.92 34.29 -14.02
CA ASP A 21 -25.04 34.72 -15.09
C ASP A 21 -23.78 33.84 -15.17
N HIS A 22 -23.25 33.71 -16.40
CA HIS A 22 -22.05 32.93 -16.64
C HIS A 22 -20.85 33.68 -16.07
N CYS A 23 -20.01 33.01 -15.29
CA CYS A 23 -18.83 33.64 -14.72
C CYS A 23 -17.90 34.15 -15.85
N PRO A 24 -17.40 35.39 -15.77
CA PRO A 24 -16.43 35.88 -16.73
C PRO A 24 -15.16 35.02 -16.61
N ALA A 25 -14.74 34.43 -17.73
CA ALA A 25 -13.49 33.67 -17.78
C ALA A 25 -12.33 34.61 -17.44
N THR A 26 -11.63 34.33 -16.34
CA THR A 26 -10.43 35.08 -15.97
C THR A 26 -9.33 34.83 -16.99
N MET A 27 -8.36 35.76 -17.09
CA MET A 27 -7.20 35.58 -17.97
C MET A 27 -6.43 34.30 -17.64
N ASP A 28 -6.43 33.89 -16.37
CA ASP A 28 -5.85 32.63 -15.92
C ASP A 28 -6.63 31.41 -16.42
N MET A 29 -7.97 31.47 -16.44
CA MET A 29 -8.80 30.42 -17.08
C MET A 29 -8.54 30.34 -18.58
N LEU A 30 -8.43 31.47 -19.26
CA LEU A 30 -8.14 31.50 -20.71
C LEU A 30 -6.73 30.98 -21.00
N ASN A 31 -5.74 31.32 -20.20
CA ASN A 31 -4.38 30.80 -20.30
C ASN A 31 -4.34 29.30 -20.01
N PHE A 32 -5.05 28.83 -18.99
CA PHE A 32 -5.19 27.42 -18.67
C PHE A 32 -5.86 26.63 -19.82
N LEU A 33 -6.93 27.17 -20.40
CA LEU A 33 -7.61 26.58 -21.57
C LEU A 33 -6.73 26.58 -22.82
N ASN A 34 -5.89 27.60 -23.01
CA ASN A 34 -4.97 27.71 -24.13
C ASN A 34 -3.80 26.71 -24.02
N ILE A 35 -3.28 26.49 -22.80
CA ILE A 35 -2.19 25.54 -22.56
C ILE A 35 -2.71 24.09 -22.57
N SER A 36 -3.97 23.87 -22.20
CA SER A 36 -4.62 22.56 -22.19
C SER A 36 -5.21 22.14 -23.55
N SER A 37 -4.41 22.27 -24.62
CA SER A 37 -4.80 21.85 -25.99
C SER A 37 -5.15 20.35 -26.12
N SER A 38 -4.75 19.53 -25.15
CA SER A 38 -5.15 18.12 -25.03
C SER A 38 -5.74 17.79 -23.65
N GLN A 39 -6.61 16.78 -23.59
CA GLN A 39 -7.19 16.27 -22.34
C GLN A 39 -6.11 15.88 -21.30
N ALA A 40 -4.98 15.32 -21.77
CA ALA A 40 -3.88 14.93 -20.89
C ALA A 40 -3.20 16.13 -20.23
N SER A 41 -2.91 17.19 -21.00
CA SER A 41 -2.38 18.45 -20.45
C SER A 41 -3.36 19.10 -19.49
N TYR A 42 -4.66 19.11 -19.80
CA TYR A 42 -5.70 19.66 -18.91
C TYR A 42 -5.65 19.02 -17.52
N VAL A 43 -5.63 17.68 -17.46
CA VAL A 43 -5.61 16.92 -16.21
C VAL A 43 -4.31 17.16 -15.43
N GLN A 44 -3.18 17.30 -16.11
CA GLN A 44 -1.91 17.63 -15.45
C GLN A 44 -1.96 18.99 -14.76
N TYR A 45 -2.47 20.03 -15.43
CA TYR A 45 -2.61 21.35 -14.81
C TYR A 45 -3.68 21.37 -13.70
N TYR A 46 -4.78 20.63 -13.88
CA TYR A 46 -5.77 20.43 -12.81
C TYR A 46 -5.13 19.86 -11.54
N CYS A 47 -4.23 18.90 -11.70
CA CYS A 47 -3.57 18.24 -10.56
C CYS A 47 -2.46 19.04 -9.88
N LEU A 48 -2.02 20.17 -10.45
CA LEU A 48 -1.11 21.09 -9.77
C LEU A 48 -1.79 21.80 -8.59
N ASN A 49 -3.06 22.16 -8.74
CA ASN A 49 -3.84 22.80 -7.69
C ASN A 49 -5.33 22.42 -7.82
N PRO A 50 -5.71 21.18 -7.48
CA PRO A 50 -7.07 20.74 -7.67
C PRO A 50 -8.00 21.44 -6.66
N PRO A 51 -9.19 21.86 -7.09
CA PRO A 51 -10.20 22.45 -6.22
C PRO A 51 -10.59 21.47 -5.09
N ARG A 52 -10.93 22.02 -3.94
CA ARG A 52 -11.34 21.23 -2.76
C ARG A 52 -12.71 20.57 -2.93
N ASP A 53 -13.58 21.20 -3.72
CA ASP A 53 -15.01 20.89 -3.75
C ASP A 53 -15.44 20.04 -4.96
N SER A 54 -14.51 19.70 -5.86
CA SER A 54 -14.83 18.87 -7.04
C SER A 54 -13.87 17.70 -7.20
N CYS A 55 -14.40 16.56 -7.65
CA CYS A 55 -13.62 15.37 -7.99
C CYS A 55 -14.05 14.81 -9.36
N GLU A 56 -14.15 15.67 -10.36
CA GLU A 56 -14.66 15.29 -11.68
C GLU A 56 -13.80 14.21 -12.36
N PHE A 57 -12.48 14.28 -12.17
CA PHE A 57 -11.55 13.35 -12.79
C PHE A 57 -11.15 12.19 -11.87
N GLY A 58 -11.40 12.27 -10.56
CA GLY A 58 -10.88 11.31 -9.58
C GLY A 58 -9.66 11.83 -8.81
N TYR A 59 -8.95 10.94 -8.12
CA TYR A 59 -7.75 11.30 -7.36
C TYR A 59 -6.60 11.66 -8.30
N CYS A 60 -5.97 12.80 -8.05
CA CYS A 60 -4.79 13.21 -8.76
C CYS A 60 -3.60 12.30 -8.41
N PRO A 61 -2.77 11.91 -9.39
CA PRO A 61 -1.64 11.04 -9.14
C PRO A 61 -0.60 11.71 -8.24
N ASN A 62 0.04 10.91 -7.40
CA ASN A 62 1.17 11.34 -6.59
C ASN A 62 2.33 10.39 -6.90
N THR A 63 3.25 10.84 -7.75
CA THR A 63 4.37 10.03 -8.23
C THR A 63 5.35 9.65 -7.13
N ASP A 64 5.40 10.42 -6.04
CA ASP A 64 6.35 10.22 -4.94
C ASP A 64 5.93 9.05 -4.03
N VAL A 65 4.61 8.81 -3.92
CA VAL A 65 4.05 7.74 -3.08
C VAL A 65 3.55 6.56 -3.90
N ALA A 66 2.86 6.84 -5.01
CA ALA A 66 2.17 5.84 -5.80
C ALA A 66 2.70 5.73 -7.23
N GLY A 67 3.77 6.42 -7.62
CA GLY A 67 4.29 6.37 -8.99
C GLY A 67 4.80 4.98 -9.41
N LEU A 68 4.56 4.58 -10.66
CA LEU A 68 4.86 3.23 -11.18
C LEU A 68 6.28 2.74 -10.82
N TYR A 69 7.31 3.56 -11.03
CA TYR A 69 8.69 3.18 -10.72
C TYR A 69 8.94 3.02 -9.22
N VAL A 70 8.32 3.86 -8.39
CA VAL A 70 8.36 3.73 -6.93
C VAL A 70 7.69 2.43 -6.51
N ARG A 71 6.53 2.11 -7.07
CA ARG A 71 5.82 0.83 -6.83
C ARG A 71 6.69 -0.38 -7.17
N ILE A 72 7.18 -0.46 -8.41
CA ILE A 72 8.00 -1.59 -8.89
C ILE A 72 9.26 -1.74 -8.05
N SER A 73 9.97 -0.63 -7.78
CA SER A 73 11.17 -0.64 -6.93
C SER A 73 10.86 -1.18 -5.54
N THR A 74 9.74 -0.74 -4.96
CA THR A 74 9.30 -1.17 -3.63
C THR A 74 8.94 -2.66 -3.63
N TYR A 75 8.31 -3.19 -4.68
CA TYR A 75 7.99 -4.61 -4.80
C TYR A 75 9.26 -5.47 -4.86
N VAL A 76 10.15 -5.15 -5.79
CA VAL A 76 11.39 -5.89 -6.00
C VAL A 76 12.24 -5.85 -4.73
N THR A 77 12.39 -4.67 -4.13
CA THR A 77 13.19 -4.50 -2.91
C THR A 77 12.62 -5.34 -1.76
N ASN A 78 11.33 -5.21 -1.43
CA ASN A 78 10.78 -5.96 -0.30
C ASN A 78 10.82 -7.49 -0.54
N VAL A 79 10.57 -7.97 -1.78
CA VAL A 79 10.66 -9.40 -2.11
C VAL A 79 12.10 -9.90 -1.95
N CYS A 80 13.09 -9.20 -2.52
CA CYS A 80 14.49 -9.57 -2.41
C CYS A 80 14.97 -9.57 -0.96
N LEU A 81 14.66 -8.54 -0.18
CA LEU A 81 15.01 -8.48 1.24
C LEU A 81 14.36 -9.61 2.04
N ALA A 82 13.11 -9.99 1.73
CA ALA A 82 12.46 -11.13 2.36
C ALA A 82 13.14 -12.47 2.03
N LEU A 83 13.60 -12.65 0.78
CA LEU A 83 14.38 -13.82 0.37
C LEU A 83 15.71 -13.89 1.11
N VAL A 84 16.42 -12.76 1.24
CA VAL A 84 17.69 -12.68 1.97
C VAL A 84 17.48 -13.06 3.45
N ILE A 85 16.48 -12.49 4.13
CA ILE A 85 16.17 -12.84 5.52
C ILE A 85 15.86 -14.34 5.69
N LEU A 86 15.27 -14.97 4.68
CA LEU A 86 14.94 -16.39 4.75
C LEU A 86 16.08 -17.32 4.39
N HIS A 87 17.03 -16.93 3.54
CA HIS A 87 18.00 -17.86 2.96
C HIS A 87 19.46 -17.50 3.23
N SER A 88 19.78 -16.24 3.53
CA SER A 88 21.13 -15.79 3.89
C SER A 88 21.13 -15.25 5.31
N PRO A 89 21.43 -16.08 6.34
CA PRO A 89 21.49 -15.63 7.72
C PRO A 89 22.59 -14.59 7.95
N ASP A 90 23.68 -14.63 7.20
CA ASP A 90 24.84 -13.76 7.37
C ASP A 90 24.58 -12.31 6.91
N ASP A 91 23.60 -12.12 6.00
CA ASP A 91 23.22 -10.81 5.47
C ASP A 91 21.95 -10.25 6.14
N VAL A 92 21.46 -10.88 7.21
CA VAL A 92 20.21 -10.50 7.86
C VAL A 92 20.30 -9.10 8.47
N ALA A 93 21.43 -8.78 9.09
CA ALA A 93 21.62 -7.48 9.75
C ALA A 93 21.61 -6.30 8.76
N THR A 94 22.30 -6.43 7.63
CA THR A 94 22.35 -5.38 6.59
C THR A 94 20.97 -5.18 5.96
N THR A 95 20.30 -6.29 5.64
CA THR A 95 18.94 -6.33 5.10
C THR A 95 17.92 -5.69 6.04
N PHE A 96 18.04 -5.96 7.34
CA PHE A 96 17.20 -5.35 8.37
C PHE A 96 17.28 -3.82 8.35
N TYR A 97 18.49 -3.25 8.36
CA TYR A 97 18.63 -1.80 8.38
C TYR A 97 18.14 -1.15 7.08
N ALA A 98 18.34 -1.80 5.93
CA ALA A 98 17.79 -1.34 4.66
C ALA A 98 16.25 -1.26 4.70
N GLN A 99 15.59 -2.29 5.24
CA GLN A 99 14.13 -2.30 5.37
C GLN A 99 13.63 -1.23 6.34
N ILE A 100 14.25 -1.12 7.52
CA ILE A 100 13.89 -0.11 8.52
C ILE A 100 14.03 1.30 7.94
N LEU A 101 15.13 1.57 7.24
CA LEU A 101 15.34 2.85 6.58
C LEU A 101 14.21 3.15 5.58
N SER A 102 13.88 2.20 4.70
CA SER A 102 12.81 2.37 3.71
C SER A 102 11.46 2.68 4.35
N VAL A 103 11.08 1.93 5.40
CA VAL A 103 9.79 2.10 6.06
C VAL A 103 9.71 3.43 6.82
N TYR A 104 10.76 3.81 7.56
CA TYR A 104 10.76 5.08 8.28
C TYR A 104 10.84 6.29 7.34
N SER A 105 11.54 6.18 6.21
CA SER A 105 11.50 7.22 5.18
C SER A 105 10.07 7.46 4.71
N LEU A 106 9.31 6.40 4.41
CA LEU A 106 7.90 6.54 4.03
C LEU A 106 7.03 7.11 5.14
N PHE A 107 7.24 6.73 6.41
CA PHE A 107 6.51 7.35 7.53
C PHE A 107 6.80 8.82 7.66
N ILE A 108 8.08 9.22 7.60
CA ILE A 108 8.48 10.62 7.72
C ILE A 108 7.89 11.43 6.56
N THR A 109 8.02 10.95 5.32
CA THR A 109 7.43 11.61 4.14
C THR A 109 5.91 11.73 4.29
N THR A 110 5.23 10.67 4.73
CA THR A 110 3.78 10.70 4.97
C THR A 110 3.41 11.75 6.01
N CYS A 111 4.13 11.82 7.13
CA CYS A 111 3.89 12.82 8.18
C CYS A 111 4.12 14.25 7.68
N ILE A 112 5.18 14.50 6.89
CA ILE A 112 5.46 15.80 6.28
C ILE A 112 4.32 16.18 5.32
N SER A 113 3.91 15.27 4.42
CA SER A 113 2.81 15.53 3.48
C SER A 113 1.46 15.77 4.19
N ILE A 114 1.23 15.11 5.33
CA ILE A 114 0.07 15.39 6.19
C ILE A 114 0.16 16.82 6.76
N ALA A 115 1.33 17.21 7.29
CA ALA A 115 1.53 18.53 7.88
C ALA A 115 1.40 19.65 6.83
N ASP A 116 1.84 19.41 5.60
CA ASP A 116 1.73 20.36 4.49
C ASP A 116 0.33 20.41 3.85
N HIS A 117 -0.62 19.62 4.35
CA HIS A 117 -1.96 19.44 3.78
C HIS A 117 -1.92 19.04 2.30
N SER A 118 -0.86 18.33 1.89
CA SER A 118 -0.64 17.90 0.52
C SER A 118 -0.95 16.41 0.28
N LEU A 119 -1.38 15.70 1.33
CA LEU A 119 -1.73 14.29 1.21
C LEU A 119 -3.25 14.11 1.08
N THR A 120 -3.66 13.35 0.07
CA THR A 120 -5.05 12.87 -0.03
C THR A 120 -5.22 11.65 0.87
N ARG A 121 -6.46 11.35 1.28
CA ARG A 121 -6.76 10.14 2.06
C ARG A 121 -6.35 8.86 1.33
N PHE A 122 -6.55 8.84 0.01
CA PHE A 122 -6.13 7.73 -0.83
C PHE A 122 -4.63 7.49 -0.76
N HIS A 123 -3.81 8.53 -1.00
CA HIS A 123 -2.35 8.40 -1.00
C HIS A 123 -1.81 8.06 0.40
N GLY A 124 -2.41 8.60 1.46
CA GLY A 124 -2.07 8.22 2.83
C GLY A 124 -2.39 6.75 3.12
N THR A 125 -3.54 6.27 2.65
CA THR A 125 -3.91 4.85 2.76
C THR A 125 -2.96 3.96 1.98
N TYR A 126 -2.57 4.40 0.78
CA TYR A 126 -1.60 3.71 -0.07
C TYR A 126 -0.21 3.61 0.61
N ALA A 127 0.28 4.71 1.18
CA ALA A 127 1.52 4.74 1.95
C ALA A 127 1.45 3.83 3.18
N LEU A 128 0.30 3.81 3.87
CA LEU A 128 0.06 2.90 4.99
C LEU A 128 0.20 1.45 4.52
N ILE A 129 -0.50 1.02 3.46
CA ILE A 129 -0.42 -0.36 2.94
C ILE A 129 1.01 -0.71 2.52
N THR A 130 1.70 0.23 1.89
CA THR A 130 3.07 0.04 1.41
C THR A 130 4.04 -0.20 2.57
N THR A 131 3.90 0.55 3.67
CA THR A 131 4.83 0.49 4.81
C THR A 131 4.70 -0.77 5.65
N GLY A 132 3.51 -1.39 5.72
CA GLY A 132 3.34 -2.73 6.30
C GLY A 132 3.09 -3.76 5.24
N SER A 133 4.08 -3.84 4.37
CA SER A 133 4.34 -5.01 3.55
C SER A 133 4.45 -6.28 4.41
N PRO A 134 4.31 -7.46 3.81
CA PRO A 134 4.50 -8.73 4.51
C PRO A 134 5.85 -8.83 5.23
N LEU A 135 6.89 -8.20 4.69
CA LEU A 135 8.21 -8.13 5.31
C LEU A 135 8.18 -7.34 6.61
N SER A 136 7.60 -6.13 6.61
CA SER A 136 7.45 -5.32 7.83
C SER A 136 6.66 -6.05 8.92
N ILE A 137 5.57 -6.73 8.54
CA ILE A 137 4.78 -7.55 9.47
C ILE A 137 5.63 -8.72 10.00
N SER A 138 6.41 -9.38 9.15
CA SER A 138 7.30 -10.47 9.56
C SER A 138 8.37 -10.00 10.56
N LEU A 139 8.94 -8.81 10.35
CA LEU A 139 9.88 -8.19 11.29
C LEU A 139 9.24 -7.95 12.65
N VAL A 140 8.00 -7.43 12.68
CA VAL A 140 7.24 -7.25 13.92
C VAL A 140 7.03 -8.59 14.63
N ILE A 141 6.63 -9.63 13.91
CA ILE A 141 6.45 -10.98 14.47
C ILE A 141 7.78 -11.51 15.04
N TYR A 142 8.90 -11.33 14.34
CA TYR A 142 10.21 -11.74 14.84
C TYR A 142 10.63 -10.96 16.08
N ALA A 143 10.39 -9.64 16.12
CA ALA A 143 10.67 -8.82 17.30
C ALA A 143 9.84 -9.29 18.52
N LEU A 144 8.54 -9.57 18.32
CA LEU A 144 7.66 -10.10 19.36
C LEU A 144 8.12 -11.48 19.86
N ARG A 145 8.46 -12.40 18.95
CA ARG A 145 9.00 -13.72 19.31
C ARG A 145 10.32 -13.63 20.07
N SER A 146 11.16 -12.67 19.71
CA SER A 146 12.43 -12.40 20.39
C SER A 146 12.24 -11.87 21.82
N LEU A 147 11.09 -11.23 22.14
CA LEU A 147 10.72 -10.91 23.52
C LEU A 147 10.34 -12.16 24.32
N SER A 148 9.71 -13.15 23.67
CA SER A 148 9.36 -14.44 24.27
C SER A 148 10.54 -15.42 24.41
N GLY A 149 11.75 -15.02 24.02
CA GLY A 149 12.96 -15.85 24.13
C GLY A 149 12.98 -17.05 23.17
N GLN A 150 12.16 -17.04 22.11
CA GLN A 150 12.18 -18.08 21.09
C GLN A 150 13.34 -17.84 20.12
N GLU A 151 13.99 -18.91 19.67
CA GLU A 151 14.98 -18.81 18.60
C GLU A 151 14.32 -18.38 17.30
N THR A 152 14.89 -17.37 16.66
CA THR A 152 14.40 -16.82 15.39
C THR A 152 15.55 -16.68 14.41
N ARG A 153 15.22 -16.62 13.12
CA ARG A 153 16.23 -16.35 12.07
C ARG A 153 16.86 -14.96 12.21
N MET A 154 16.19 -14.04 12.89
CA MET A 154 16.68 -12.69 13.20
C MET A 154 17.45 -12.62 14.52
N ASN A 155 17.96 -13.74 15.04
CA ASN A 155 18.73 -13.74 16.29
C ASN A 155 19.96 -12.82 16.19
N GLU A 156 20.63 -12.76 15.04
CA GLU A 156 21.76 -11.85 14.86
C GLU A 156 21.41 -10.37 15.15
N VAL A 157 20.17 -9.96 14.89
CA VAL A 157 19.70 -8.58 15.05
C VAL A 157 19.05 -8.34 16.41
N PHE A 158 18.27 -9.31 16.91
CA PHE A 158 17.44 -9.12 18.10
C PHE A 158 17.94 -9.84 19.36
N GLU A 159 18.91 -10.74 19.29
CA GLU A 159 19.37 -11.53 20.44
C GLU A 159 20.02 -10.68 21.53
N LYS A 160 19.76 -11.04 22.79
CA LYS A 160 20.36 -10.38 23.96
C LYS A 160 21.87 -10.63 23.95
N GLY A 161 22.66 -9.55 23.95
CA GLY A 161 24.12 -9.61 23.91
C GLY A 161 24.72 -9.14 22.58
N LYS A 162 23.90 -8.96 21.53
CA LYS A 162 24.33 -8.32 20.28
C LYS A 162 24.33 -6.79 20.40
N ALA A 163 25.15 -6.12 19.60
CA ALA A 163 25.23 -4.67 19.62
C ALA A 163 23.86 -4.06 19.25
N ARG A 164 23.37 -3.09 20.06
CA ARG A 164 22.13 -2.34 19.82
C ARG A 164 20.85 -3.20 19.74
N TRP A 165 20.87 -4.43 20.26
CA TRP A 165 19.72 -5.35 20.24
C TRP A 165 18.42 -4.70 20.76
N TRP A 166 18.50 -3.93 21.85
CA TRP A 166 17.34 -3.28 22.46
C TRP A 166 16.79 -2.15 21.58
N PHE A 167 17.67 -1.39 20.93
CA PHE A 167 17.30 -0.30 20.02
C PHE A 167 16.65 -0.84 18.75
N ASN A 168 17.17 -1.93 18.18
CA ASN A 168 16.59 -2.58 17.01
C ASN A 168 15.18 -3.12 17.30
N ARG A 169 14.97 -3.73 18.48
CA ARG A 169 13.64 -4.16 18.93
C ARG A 169 12.69 -2.97 19.09
N LEU A 170 13.16 -1.89 19.71
CA LEU A 170 12.37 -0.68 19.92
C LEU A 170 11.93 -0.08 18.58
N LEU A 171 12.84 0.04 17.61
CA LEU A 171 12.52 0.54 16.27
C LEU A 171 11.41 -0.28 15.62
N VAL A 172 11.54 -1.61 15.56
CA VAL A 172 10.51 -2.45 14.94
C VAL A 172 9.16 -2.33 15.65
N LEU A 173 9.16 -2.34 16.99
CA LEU A 173 7.93 -2.25 17.76
C LEU A 173 7.28 -0.87 17.65
N LEU A 174 8.06 0.19 17.46
CA LEU A 174 7.59 1.54 17.24
C LEU A 174 6.94 1.72 15.86
N MET A 175 7.17 0.81 14.90
CA MET A 175 6.41 0.81 13.65
C MET A 175 4.90 0.63 13.88
N ILE A 176 4.49 -0.19 14.86
CA ILE A 176 3.07 -0.48 15.15
C ILE A 176 2.28 0.78 15.56
N PRO A 177 2.68 1.56 16.58
CA PRO A 177 1.94 2.77 16.96
C PRO A 177 1.98 3.83 15.86
N PHE A 178 3.04 3.93 15.05
CA PHE A 178 3.05 4.82 13.89
C PHE A 178 2.02 4.41 12.84
N TRP A 179 1.95 3.11 12.55
CA TRP A 179 0.94 2.53 11.66
C TRP A 179 -0.48 2.80 12.15
N VAL A 180 -0.76 2.48 13.40
CA VAL A 180 -2.07 2.69 14.03
C VAL A 180 -2.41 4.18 14.10
N GLY A 181 -1.42 5.03 14.40
CA GLY A 181 -1.57 6.47 14.45
C GLY A 181 -1.96 7.07 13.09
N ILE A 182 -1.27 6.69 12.01
CA ILE A 182 -1.61 7.12 10.65
C ILE A 182 -2.99 6.60 10.25
N PHE A 183 -3.29 5.32 10.53
CA PHE A 183 -4.61 4.75 10.25
C PHE A 183 -5.76 5.50 10.94
N ILE A 184 -5.60 5.79 12.24
CA ILE A 184 -6.59 6.56 13.01
C ILE A 184 -6.69 7.97 12.47
N TYR A 185 -5.56 8.63 12.18
CA TYR A 185 -5.54 9.97 11.62
C TYR A 185 -6.31 10.05 10.30
N LEU A 186 -6.00 9.17 9.34
CA LEU A 186 -6.69 9.12 8.04
C LEU A 186 -8.19 8.83 8.18
N SER A 187 -8.60 8.09 9.21
CA SER A 187 -10.01 7.80 9.50
C SER A 187 -10.75 9.00 10.10
N ILE A 188 -10.07 9.88 10.83
CA ILE A 188 -10.65 11.07 11.47
C ILE A 188 -10.59 12.29 10.53
N ALA A 189 -9.51 12.42 9.76
CA ALA A 189 -9.21 13.58 8.94
C ALA A 189 -10.26 13.85 7.85
N ASP A 190 -10.91 12.79 7.35
CA ASP A 190 -12.10 12.84 6.49
C ASP A 190 -13.19 13.77 7.05
N LYS A 191 -13.44 13.70 8.36
CA LYS A 191 -14.48 14.50 9.03
C LYS A 191 -14.08 15.95 9.30
N ARG A 192 -12.78 16.25 9.27
CA ARG A 192 -12.25 17.58 9.64
C ARG A 192 -11.81 18.42 8.43
N GLY A 193 -11.82 17.85 7.22
CA GLY A 193 -11.41 18.55 6.01
C GLY A 193 -9.92 18.91 5.97
N SER A 194 -9.07 18.18 6.73
CA SER A 194 -7.63 18.49 6.83
C SER A 194 -6.77 17.86 5.75
N LEU A 195 -7.36 17.05 4.87
CA LEU A 195 -6.68 16.40 3.74
C LEU A 195 -6.98 17.13 2.43
N SER A 196 -6.12 16.94 1.42
CA SER A 196 -6.40 17.46 0.09
C SER A 196 -7.45 16.61 -0.65
N GLN A 197 -8.19 17.24 -1.55
CA GLN A 197 -9.22 16.61 -2.40
C GLN A 197 -10.31 15.83 -1.63
N VAL A 198 -10.87 16.42 -0.56
CA VAL A 198 -11.90 15.77 0.28
C VAL A 198 -13.15 15.38 -0.52
N ALA A 199 -13.50 16.13 -1.57
CA ALA A 199 -14.60 15.77 -2.47
C ALA A 199 -14.44 14.37 -3.09
N CYS A 200 -13.20 13.91 -3.31
CA CYS A 200 -12.91 12.58 -3.85
C CYS A 200 -13.17 11.43 -2.88
N ASP A 201 -13.25 11.70 -1.57
CA ASP A 201 -13.51 10.67 -0.57
C ASP A 201 -14.92 10.07 -0.69
N SER A 202 -15.84 10.79 -1.33
CA SER A 202 -17.17 10.29 -1.71
C SER A 202 -17.13 9.06 -2.65
N LEU A 203 -16.04 8.87 -3.40
CA LEU A 203 -15.84 7.70 -4.27
C LEU A 203 -15.59 6.42 -3.46
N GLY A 204 -15.24 6.54 -2.16
CA GLY A 204 -15.03 5.39 -1.27
C GLY A 204 -13.79 4.55 -1.59
N TYR A 205 -12.91 4.97 -2.51
CA TYR A 205 -11.75 4.18 -2.94
C TYR A 205 -10.74 3.93 -1.83
N ALA A 206 -10.45 4.93 -0.99
CA ALA A 206 -9.57 4.76 0.17
C ALA A 206 -10.12 3.71 1.15
N GLN A 207 -11.44 3.72 1.38
CA GLN A 207 -12.10 2.73 2.23
C GLN A 207 -12.12 1.34 1.58
N ALA A 208 -12.38 1.25 0.28
CA ALA A 208 -12.33 -0.01 -0.46
C ALA A 208 -10.92 -0.63 -0.40
N LEU A 209 -9.87 0.18 -0.53
CA LEU A 209 -8.48 -0.26 -0.43
C LEU A 209 -8.14 -0.80 0.98
N LEU A 210 -8.58 -0.12 2.04
CA LEU A 210 -8.43 -0.60 3.42
C LEU A 210 -9.18 -1.91 3.68
N ILE A 211 -10.44 -1.99 3.23
CA ILE A 211 -11.25 -3.21 3.36
C ILE A 211 -10.58 -4.35 2.62
N PHE A 212 -10.11 -4.10 1.38
CA PHE A 212 -9.40 -5.10 0.60
C PHE A 212 -8.17 -5.58 1.38
N MET A 213 -7.32 -4.68 1.86
CA MET A 213 -6.13 -5.03 2.64
C MET A 213 -6.43 -5.86 3.91
N LEU A 214 -7.43 -5.46 4.71
CA LEU A 214 -7.69 -6.06 6.03
C LEU A 214 -8.61 -7.30 5.99
N VAL A 215 -9.59 -7.32 5.09
CA VAL A 215 -10.67 -8.31 5.07
C VAL A 215 -10.44 -9.39 4.02
N THR A 216 -9.92 -9.02 2.84
CA THR A 216 -9.72 -9.96 1.73
C THR A 216 -8.64 -11.04 1.97
N PRO A 217 -7.62 -10.90 2.85
CA PRO A 217 -6.74 -12.04 3.17
C PRO A 217 -7.48 -13.17 3.89
N ILE A 218 -8.59 -12.84 4.57
CA ILE A 218 -9.40 -13.77 5.37
C ILE A 218 -10.58 -14.31 4.54
N LEU A 219 -11.09 -13.51 3.59
CA LEU A 219 -12.22 -13.85 2.72
C LEU A 219 -11.87 -13.56 1.25
N PRO A 220 -11.08 -14.43 0.59
CA PRO A 220 -10.76 -14.29 -0.84
C PRO A 220 -11.97 -14.51 -1.77
N PHE A 221 -13.21 -14.57 -1.26
CA PHE A 221 -14.35 -15.18 -1.94
C PHE A 221 -15.43 -14.23 -2.49
N ALA A 222 -15.39 -12.92 -2.23
CA ALA A 222 -16.55 -12.07 -2.48
C ALA A 222 -16.48 -11.15 -3.71
N PHE A 223 -15.30 -10.84 -4.27
CA PHE A 223 -15.18 -9.73 -5.23
C PHE A 223 -14.50 -10.17 -6.54
N SER A 224 -15.30 -10.34 -7.59
CA SER A 224 -14.94 -10.56 -9.00
C SER A 224 -14.51 -11.99 -9.43
N VAL A 225 -15.46 -12.72 -10.01
CA VAL A 225 -15.31 -14.10 -10.50
C VAL A 225 -14.26 -14.25 -11.61
N ARG A 226 -14.10 -13.23 -12.47
CA ARG A 226 -13.31 -13.32 -13.71
C ARG A 226 -11.80 -13.19 -13.49
N TRP A 227 -11.39 -12.24 -12.65
CA TRP A 227 -9.99 -12.08 -12.23
C TRP A 227 -9.63 -12.99 -11.05
N GLY A 228 -10.63 -13.32 -10.23
CA GLY A 228 -10.47 -14.27 -9.13
C GLY A 228 -10.01 -15.65 -9.61
N LEU A 229 -10.55 -16.18 -10.72
CA LEU A 229 -10.22 -17.54 -11.19
C LEU A 229 -8.72 -17.74 -11.53
N ILE A 230 -8.09 -16.79 -12.23
CA ILE A 230 -6.66 -16.88 -12.56
C ILE A 230 -5.81 -16.71 -11.30
N GLY A 231 -6.20 -15.76 -10.43
CA GLY A 231 -5.55 -15.55 -9.14
C GLY A 231 -5.72 -16.72 -8.17
N LEU A 232 -6.79 -17.53 -8.29
CA LEU A 232 -7.12 -18.65 -7.43
C LEU A 232 -6.29 -19.91 -7.72
N ILE A 233 -5.73 -20.07 -8.92
CA ILE A 233 -4.98 -21.28 -9.27
C ILE A 233 -3.79 -21.50 -8.31
N PRO A 234 -2.92 -20.50 -8.06
CA PRO A 234 -1.87 -20.62 -7.04
C PRO A 234 -2.40 -20.95 -5.64
N TRP A 235 -3.59 -20.44 -5.28
CA TRP A 235 -4.22 -20.69 -3.96
C TRP A 235 -4.69 -22.12 -3.81
N VAL A 236 -5.36 -22.65 -4.84
CA VAL A 236 -5.83 -24.03 -4.87
C VAL A 236 -4.62 -24.98 -4.87
N VAL A 237 -3.58 -24.68 -5.66
CA VAL A 237 -2.34 -25.47 -5.68
C VAL A 237 -1.66 -25.45 -4.31
N LEU A 238 -1.51 -24.28 -3.69
CA LEU A 238 -0.92 -24.16 -2.36
C LEU A 238 -1.73 -24.92 -1.31
N LEU A 239 -3.06 -24.83 -1.37
CA LEU A 239 -3.97 -25.56 -0.48
C LEU A 239 -3.84 -27.07 -0.65
N VAL A 240 -3.80 -27.56 -1.90
CA VAL A 240 -3.59 -29.00 -2.20
C VAL A 240 -2.22 -29.46 -1.69
N VAL A 241 -1.18 -28.66 -1.89
CA VAL A 241 0.18 -28.95 -1.37
C VAL A 241 0.16 -29.02 0.16
N TRP A 242 -0.47 -28.05 0.83
CA TRP A 242 -0.62 -28.04 2.29
C TRP A 242 -1.38 -29.27 2.79
N ILE A 243 -2.53 -29.61 2.19
CA ILE A 243 -3.30 -30.81 2.54
C ILE A 243 -2.44 -32.05 2.38
N THR A 244 -1.71 -32.16 1.26
CA THR A 244 -0.83 -33.31 0.99
C THR A 244 0.27 -33.42 2.04
N CYS A 245 0.95 -32.32 2.38
CA CYS A 245 1.97 -32.28 3.42
C CYS A 245 1.40 -32.65 4.80
N ILE A 246 0.21 -32.17 5.16
CA ILE A 246 -0.47 -32.50 6.41
C ILE A 246 -0.80 -34.01 6.45
N VAL A 247 -1.33 -34.57 5.37
CA VAL A 247 -1.66 -36.01 5.30
C VAL A 247 -0.42 -36.87 5.44
N LEU A 248 0.67 -36.52 4.74
CA LEU A 248 1.95 -37.24 4.82
C LEU A 248 2.57 -37.19 6.22
N ARG A 249 2.40 -36.06 6.95
CA ARG A 249 2.96 -35.86 8.29
C ARG A 249 1.96 -36.05 9.43
N ARG A 250 0.78 -36.63 9.16
CA ARG A 250 -0.28 -36.80 10.17
C ARG A 250 0.22 -37.48 11.45
N LYS A 251 1.11 -38.47 11.33
CA LYS A 251 1.63 -39.22 12.49
C LYS A 251 2.48 -38.35 13.41
N GLU A 252 3.17 -37.34 12.89
CA GLU A 252 4.00 -36.41 13.68
C GLU A 252 3.14 -35.28 14.27
N ILE A 253 2.13 -34.83 13.53
CA ILE A 253 1.25 -33.73 13.93
C ILE A 253 0.33 -34.16 15.08
N TRP A 254 -0.26 -35.36 14.98
CA TRP A 254 -1.29 -35.86 15.88
C TRP A 254 -0.76 -36.74 17.02
N ILE A 255 0.50 -36.53 17.44
CA ILE A 255 1.05 -37.20 18.63
C ILE A 255 0.45 -36.54 19.89
N GLY A 256 -0.53 -37.20 20.50
CA GLY A 256 -1.18 -36.84 21.77
C GLY A 256 -2.63 -36.35 21.64
N ASN A 257 -3.38 -36.35 22.75
CA ASN A 257 -4.82 -36.05 22.84
C ASN A 257 -5.19 -34.54 22.70
N GLY A 258 -4.41 -33.76 21.95
CA GLY A 258 -4.67 -32.33 21.77
C GLY A 258 -5.59 -32.06 20.57
N MET A 259 -6.61 -31.23 20.77
CA MET A 259 -7.40 -30.65 19.67
C MET A 259 -6.53 -29.68 18.85
N PHE A 260 -6.36 -29.97 17.55
CA PHE A 260 -5.74 -29.13 16.52
C PHE A 260 -4.44 -28.38 16.91
N PRO A 261 -3.27 -29.04 16.86
CA PRO A 261 -2.00 -28.40 17.18
C PRO A 261 -1.46 -27.57 15.99
N VAL A 262 -2.08 -26.41 15.71
CA VAL A 262 -1.71 -25.51 14.59
C VAL A 262 -0.21 -25.20 14.55
N TRP A 263 0.39 -24.93 15.72
CA TRP A 263 1.83 -24.67 15.81
C TRP A 263 2.71 -25.88 15.50
N ARG A 264 2.26 -27.10 15.77
CA ARG A 264 2.98 -28.32 15.40
C ARG A 264 2.82 -28.61 13.92
N MET A 265 1.62 -28.39 13.38
CA MET A 265 1.35 -28.50 11.94
C MET A 265 2.25 -27.56 11.15
N TRP A 266 2.33 -26.28 11.57
CA TRP A 266 3.23 -25.31 10.96
C TRP A 266 4.68 -25.78 10.98
N ARG A 267 5.21 -26.17 12.15
CA ARG A 267 6.60 -26.65 12.26
C ARG A 267 6.86 -27.91 11.43
N ALA A 268 5.96 -28.90 11.49
CA ALA A 268 6.12 -30.15 10.75
C ALA A 268 6.11 -29.97 9.22
N VAL A 269 5.36 -28.98 8.72
CA VAL A 269 5.26 -28.68 7.28
C VAL A 269 6.33 -27.66 6.87
N CYS A 270 6.36 -26.47 7.46
CA CYS A 270 7.23 -25.38 7.04
C CYS A 270 8.72 -25.61 7.39
N ASP A 271 9.04 -26.26 8.50
CA ASP A 271 10.46 -26.46 8.85
C ASP A 271 11.08 -27.58 8.00
N LYS A 272 10.29 -28.57 7.55
CA LYS A 272 10.78 -29.70 6.74
C LYS A 272 10.70 -29.47 5.24
N TYR A 273 9.71 -28.72 4.77
CA TYR A 273 9.51 -28.45 3.34
C TYR A 273 9.83 -26.99 3.04
N HIS A 274 11.10 -26.70 2.73
CA HIS A 274 11.57 -25.34 2.44
C HIS A 274 10.78 -24.66 1.31
N PHE A 275 10.37 -25.40 0.28
CA PHE A 275 9.51 -24.88 -0.78
C PHE A 275 8.14 -24.40 -0.27
N VAL A 276 7.48 -25.19 0.59
CA VAL A 276 6.17 -24.83 1.15
C VAL A 276 6.30 -23.60 2.04
N HIS A 277 7.38 -23.52 2.82
CA HIS A 277 7.69 -22.34 3.63
C HIS A 277 7.91 -21.10 2.77
N LEU A 278 8.73 -21.19 1.72
CA LEU A 278 8.99 -20.08 0.78
C LEU A 278 7.69 -19.58 0.15
N VAL A 279 6.85 -20.50 -0.36
CA VAL A 279 5.60 -20.12 -1.02
C VAL A 279 4.63 -19.49 -0.02
N THR A 280 4.50 -20.06 1.18
CA THR A 280 3.54 -19.60 2.18
C THR A 280 3.95 -18.29 2.85
N VAL A 281 5.25 -18.06 3.08
CA VAL A 281 5.76 -16.89 3.81
C VAL A 281 6.15 -15.75 2.90
N VAL A 282 6.63 -16.03 1.68
CA VAL A 282 7.06 -14.99 0.72
C VAL A 282 6.09 -14.88 -0.43
N VAL A 283 6.04 -15.88 -1.31
CA VAL A 283 5.37 -15.72 -2.62
C VAL A 283 3.92 -15.30 -2.41
N PHE A 284 3.22 -15.95 -1.50
CA PHE A 284 1.81 -15.72 -1.27
C PHE A 284 1.49 -14.34 -0.65
N PRO A 285 2.04 -13.96 0.52
CA PRO A 285 1.72 -12.66 1.10
C PRO A 285 2.14 -11.50 0.20
N PHE A 286 3.26 -11.66 -0.52
CA PHE A 286 3.75 -10.63 -1.43
C PHE A 286 2.92 -10.49 -2.69
N THR A 287 2.52 -11.60 -3.32
CA THR A 287 1.63 -11.54 -4.48
C THR A 287 0.32 -10.84 -4.11
N TYR A 288 -0.24 -11.19 -2.96
CA TYR A 288 -1.46 -10.56 -2.46
C TYR A 288 -1.28 -9.05 -2.21
N TRP A 289 -0.18 -8.67 -1.56
CA TRP A 289 0.13 -7.28 -1.26
C TRP A 289 0.40 -6.46 -2.53
N ILE A 290 1.13 -7.01 -3.51
CA ILE A 290 1.35 -6.38 -4.83
C ILE A 290 0.02 -6.18 -5.56
N VAL A 291 -0.84 -7.21 -5.62
CA VAL A 291 -2.16 -7.12 -6.25
C VAL A 291 -3.03 -6.06 -5.57
N THR A 292 -2.97 -5.96 -4.24
CA THR A 292 -3.68 -4.92 -3.48
C THR A 292 -3.22 -3.52 -3.88
N LEU A 293 -1.91 -3.32 -4.00
CA LEU A 293 -1.33 -2.03 -4.37
C LEU A 293 -1.60 -1.68 -5.84
N GLU A 294 -1.49 -2.63 -6.76
CA GLU A 294 -1.81 -2.40 -8.18
C GLU A 294 -3.30 -2.20 -8.42
N TYR A 295 -4.17 -2.88 -7.65
CA TYR A 295 -5.60 -2.56 -7.64
C TYR A 295 -5.84 -1.12 -7.20
N GLY A 296 -5.16 -0.67 -6.15
CA GLY A 296 -5.21 0.73 -5.73
C GLY A 296 -4.73 1.70 -6.82
N ALA A 297 -3.59 1.40 -7.46
CA ALA A 297 -3.07 2.22 -8.55
C ALA A 297 -4.07 2.32 -9.72
N HIS A 298 -4.76 1.23 -10.06
CA HIS A 298 -5.79 1.23 -11.10
C HIS A 298 -7.03 2.10 -10.74
N LEU A 299 -7.27 2.37 -9.45
CA LEU A 299 -8.35 3.28 -9.02
C LEU A 299 -8.00 4.76 -9.17
N GLN A 300 -6.73 5.09 -9.43
CA GLN A 300 -6.30 6.45 -9.73
C GLN A 300 -6.61 6.83 -11.18
N ILE A 301 -6.63 8.14 -11.47
CA ILE A 301 -6.66 8.63 -12.86
C ILE A 301 -5.52 7.95 -13.60
N ASN A 302 -5.80 7.39 -14.79
CA ASN A 302 -4.81 6.71 -15.63
C ASN A 302 -3.44 7.42 -15.57
N ASP A 303 -2.53 6.81 -14.82
CA ASP A 303 -1.10 7.10 -14.78
C ASP A 303 -0.55 6.80 -16.18
N GLY A 304 -0.87 7.64 -17.16
CA GLY A 304 -0.12 7.65 -18.40
C GLY A 304 1.36 7.82 -18.03
N VAL A 305 2.25 7.05 -18.66
CA VAL A 305 3.72 7.06 -18.49
C VAL A 305 4.34 8.47 -18.56
N ASN A 306 3.55 9.49 -18.92
CA ASN A 306 3.91 10.90 -19.11
C ASN A 306 3.33 11.86 -18.05
N SER A 307 2.70 11.42 -16.95
CA SER A 307 2.25 12.33 -15.88
C SER A 307 3.44 12.82 -15.05
N GLN A 308 4.16 13.81 -15.58
CA GLN A 308 5.29 14.46 -14.90
C GLN A 308 4.85 15.43 -13.78
N ALA A 309 3.58 15.81 -13.73
CA ALA A 309 3.05 16.68 -12.69
C ALA A 309 2.73 15.85 -11.45
N SER A 310 3.51 16.02 -10.38
CA SER A 310 3.16 15.47 -9.06
C SER A 310 2.35 16.50 -8.28
N PHE A 311 1.33 16.00 -7.57
CA PHE A 311 0.51 16.79 -6.66
C PHE A 311 1.41 17.49 -5.61
N GLY A 312 1.37 18.82 -5.55
CA GLY A 312 2.08 19.63 -4.54
C GLY A 312 3.49 20.10 -4.92
N GLN A 313 4.00 19.80 -6.13
CA GLN A 313 5.35 20.21 -6.55
C GLN A 313 5.49 21.68 -6.98
N VAL A 314 4.40 22.44 -7.13
CA VAL A 314 4.45 23.87 -7.47
C VAL A 314 3.55 24.67 -6.54
N ARG A 315 4.13 25.28 -5.51
CA ARG A 315 3.59 26.51 -4.89
C ARG A 315 4.48 27.65 -5.40
N LEU A 316 3.98 28.43 -6.36
CA LEU A 316 4.47 29.79 -6.61
C LEU A 316 3.78 30.73 -5.63
#